data_AF-A0A537TJG0-F1
#
_entry.id   AF-A0A537TJG0-F1
#
_cell.length_a   1.000
_cell.length_b   1.000
_cell.length_c   1.000
_cell.angle_alpha   90.00
_cell.angle_beta   90.00
_cell.angle_gamma   90.00
#
_symmetry.space_group_name_H-M   'P 1'
#
loop_
_entity.id
_entity.type
_entity.pdbx_description
1 polymer ?
#
loop_
_entity_poly.entity_id
_entity_poly.type
_entity_poly.pdbx_seq_one_letter_code
_entity_poly.pdbx_strand_id
1 'polypeptide(L)' 'HAPKRVRKLLLHRRQINKLVGAVEREGMTLVPLKLYFNEKGRAKLELGLARGKKMHDKRETEKKRSWERERGRLLRARG' A
#
# COMPACT_ATOMS: atom_id res chain seq x y z
N HIS A 1 18.21 14.93 13.05
CA HIS A 1 17.34 14.91 11.85
C HIS A 1 15.90 14.63 12.25
N ALA A 2 14.91 15.30 11.63
CA ALA A 2 13.50 14.99 11.87
C ALA A 2 13.12 13.65 11.20
N PRO A 3 12.55 12.68 11.92
CA PRO A 3 12.25 11.34 11.39
C PRO A 3 11.20 11.35 10.26
N LYS A 4 10.22 12.28 10.30
CA LYS A 4 9.12 12.38 9.33
C LYS A 4 9.37 13.41 8.20
N ARG A 5 10.63 13.68 7.85
CA ARG A 5 10.95 14.65 6.78
C ARG A 5 10.43 14.18 5.43
N VAL A 6 9.75 15.06 4.69
CA VAL A 6 9.37 14.83 3.29
C VAL A 6 10.64 14.64 2.44
N ARG A 7 10.71 13.55 1.68
CA ARG A 7 11.83 13.23 0.78
C ARG A 7 11.34 13.27 -0.66
N LYS A 8 12.05 14.00 -1.52
CA LYS A 8 11.78 13.98 -2.96
C LYS A 8 12.18 12.62 -3.54
N LEU A 9 11.30 12.04 -4.36
CA LEU A 9 11.57 10.81 -5.10
C LEU A 9 12.17 11.14 -6.46
N LEU A 10 13.13 10.34 -6.91
CA LEU A 10 13.80 10.50 -8.20
C LEU A 10 13.12 9.57 -9.22
N LEU A 11 12.39 10.16 -10.16
CA LEU A 11 11.71 9.45 -11.26
C LEU A 11 12.00 10.15 -12.59
N HIS A 12 11.82 9.44 -13.70
CA HIS A 12 11.86 10.06 -15.01
C HIS A 12 10.62 10.94 -15.26
N ARG A 13 10.78 12.02 -16.03
CA ARG A 13 9.70 12.97 -16.36
C ARG A 13 8.43 12.30 -16.87
N ARG A 14 8.57 11.31 -17.77
CA ARG A 14 7.44 10.54 -18.32
C ARG A 14 6.68 9.75 -17.25
N GLN A 15 7.40 9.18 -16.27
CA GLN A 15 6.80 8.44 -15.17
C GLN A 15 6.03 9.38 -14.23
N ILE A 16 6.60 10.55 -13.92
CA ILE A 16 5.94 11.56 -13.11
C ILE A 16 4.61 11.96 -13.74
N ASN A 17 4.61 12.32 -15.02
CA ASN A 17 3.38 12.73 -15.72
C ASN A 17 2.31 11.63 -15.73
N LYS A 18 2.72 10.36 -15.90
CA LYS A 18 1.81 9.21 -15.83
C LYS A 18 1.17 9.07 -14.44
N LEU A 19 1.98 9.14 -13.39
CA LEU A 19 1.51 8.99 -12.01
C LEU A 19 0.63 10.15 -11.57
N VAL A 20 1.02 11.39 -11.88
CA VAL A 20 0.20 12.59 -11.62
C VAL A 20 -1.14 12.49 -12.33
N GLY A 21 -1.15 12.12 -13.62
CA GLY A 21 -2.38 11.93 -14.36
C GLY A 21 -3.30 10.85 -13.78
N ALA A 22 -2.75 9.76 -13.23
CA ALA A 22 -3.52 8.71 -12.57
C ALA A 22 -4.10 9.16 -11.22
N VAL A 23 -3.36 9.95 -10.46
CA VAL A 23 -3.81 10.49 -9.17
C VAL A 23 -4.92 11.53 -9.38
N GLU A 24 -4.71 12.48 -10.29
CA GLU A 24 -5.62 13.60 -10.50
C GLU A 24 -6.89 13.20 -11.26
N ARG A 25 -6.80 12.37 -12.31
CA ARG A 25 -7.96 12.02 -13.15
C ARG A 25 -8.76 10.84 -12.63
N GLU A 26 -8.08 9.83 -12.11
CA GLU A 26 -8.71 8.54 -11.76
C GLU A 26 -8.95 8.37 -10.25
N GLY A 27 -8.61 9.39 -9.47
CA GLY A 27 -8.73 9.40 -8.00
C GLY A 27 -7.90 8.31 -7.32
N MET A 28 -6.82 7.86 -7.96
CA MET A 28 -5.94 6.85 -7.41
C MET A 28 -4.98 7.45 -6.38
N THR A 29 -4.53 6.63 -5.44
CA THR A 29 -3.54 6.99 -4.43
C THR A 29 -2.23 6.26 -4.71
N LEU A 30 -1.12 7.00 -4.64
CA LEU A 30 0.21 6.43 -4.75
C LEU A 30 0.66 5.91 -3.37
N VAL A 31 1.01 4.62 -3.28
CA VAL A 31 1.41 3.97 -2.03
C VAL A 31 2.79 3.30 -2.15
N PRO A 32 3.61 3.32 -1.09
CA PRO A 32 4.86 2.56 -1.07
C PRO A 32 4.57 1.06 -0.89
N LEU A 33 5.24 0.22 -1.68
CA LEU A 33 5.13 -1.24 -1.59
C LEU A 33 6.33 -1.83 -0.86
N LYS A 34 7.54 -1.44 -1.28
CA LYS A 34 8.79 -1.98 -0.72
C LYS A 34 9.89 -0.94 -0.77
N LEU A 35 10.71 -0.91 0.27
CA LEU A 35 12.01 -0.25 0.27
C LEU A 35 13.09 -1.32 0.16
N TYR A 36 13.99 -1.19 -0.81
CA TYR A 36 15.08 -2.13 -1.02
C TYR A 36 16.37 -1.41 -1.40
N PHE A 37 17.51 -2.04 -1.16
CA PHE A 37 18.79 -1.54 -1.64
C PHE A 37 19.12 -2.20 -2.97
N ASN A 38 19.55 -1.42 -3.96
CA ASN A 38 20.08 -2.00 -5.19
C ASN A 38 21.54 -2.46 -4.99
N GLU A 39 22.09 -3.14 -6.00
CA GLU A 39 23.49 -3.61 -6.01
C GLU A 39 24.52 -2.50 -5.74
N LYS A 40 24.18 -1.24 -6.05
CA LYS A 40 25.01 -0.06 -5.80
C LYS A 40 24.83 0.53 -4.39
N GLY A 41 24.16 -0.18 -3.48
CA GLY A 41 23.91 0.25 -2.10
C GLY A 41 22.92 1.41 -1.95
N ARG A 42 22.16 1.77 -2.99
CA ARG A 42 21.19 2.87 -2.96
C ARG A 42 19.81 2.37 -2.58
N ALA A 43 19.17 3.07 -1.64
CA ALA A 43 17.78 2.82 -1.29
C ALA A 43 16.85 3.20 -2.44
N LYS A 44 16.04 2.24 -2.89
CA LYS A 44 14.99 2.38 -3.90
C LYS A 44 13.65 2.07 -3.27
N LEU A 45 12.66 2.87 -3.65
CA LEU A 45 11.28 2.72 -3.22
C LEU A 45 10.45 2.22 -4.40
N GLU A 46 9.79 1.10 -4.22
CA GLU A 46 8.78 0.58 -5.13
C GLU A 46 7.42 1.21 -4.81
N LEU A 47 6.74 1.72 -5.83
CA LEU A 47 5.47 2.45 -5.70
C LEU A 47 4.37 1.71 -6.44
N GLY A 48 3.19 1.66 -5.85
CA GLY A 48 1.96 1.15 -6.47
C GLY A 48 0.90 2.24 -6.56
N LEU A 49 0.05 2.14 -7.57
CA LEU A 49 -1.21 2.90 -7.64
C LEU A 49 -2.32 2.01 -7.07
N ALA A 50 -3.09 2.56 -6.13
CA ALA A 50 -4.18 1.85 -5.49
C ALA A 50 -5.44 2.73 -5.46
N ARG A 51 -6.60 2.09 -5.51
CA ARG A 51 -7.89 2.73 -5.21
C ARG A 51 -8.39 2.20 -3.88
N GLY A 52 -8.83 3.10 -3.00
CA GLY A 52 -9.45 2.71 -1.74
C GLY A 52 -10.72 1.90 -1.97
N LYS A 53 -10.91 0.82 -1.20
CA LYS A 53 -12.18 0.07 -1.18
C LYS A 53 -13.32 0.98 -0.73
N LYS A 54 -14.52 0.79 -1.29
CA LYS A 54 -15.72 1.51 -0.84
C LYS A 54 -16.07 1.07 0.58
N MET A 55 -16.78 1.91 1.34
CA MET A 55 -17.09 1.65 2.75
C MET A 55 -17.92 0.38 2.95
N HIS A 56 -18.78 0.01 2.01
CA HIS A 56 -19.53 -1.25 2.07
C HIS A 56 -18.61 -2.47 1.94
N ASP A 57 -17.69 -2.46 0.96
CA ASP A 57 -16.71 -3.54 0.75
C ASP A 57 -15.80 -3.73 1.96
N LYS A 58 -15.48 -2.64 2.67
CA LYS A 58 -14.68 -2.69 3.90
C LYS A 58 -15.40 -3.47 5.00
N ARG A 59 -16.69 -3.22 5.22
CA ARG A 59 -17.48 -3.91 6.25
C ARG A 59 -17.53 -5.42 6.03
N GLU A 60 -17.75 -5.86 4.79
CA GLU A 60 -17.78 -7.28 4.45
C GLU A 60 -16.39 -7.92 4.65
N THR A 61 -15.33 -7.23 4.20
CA THR A 61 -13.95 -7.69 4.39
C THR A 61 -13.60 -7.82 5.88
N GLU A 62 -13.99 -6.87 6.71
CA GLU A 62 -13.76 -6.87 8.15
C GLU A 62 -14.50 -8.00 8.86
N LYS A 63 -15.78 -8.22 8.52
CA LYS A 63 -16.56 -9.36 9.02
C LYS A 63 -15.88 -10.69 8.70
N LYS A 64 -15.51 -10.91 7.44
CA LYS A 64 -14.83 -12.14 7.00
C LYS A 64 -13.51 -12.36 7.75
N ARG A 65 -12.71 -11.30 7.89
CA ARG A 65 -11.41 -11.36 8.59
C ARG A 65 -11.55 -11.63 10.09
N SER A 66 -12.63 -11.13 10.71
CA SER A 66 -12.96 -11.45 12.11
C SER A 66 -13.37 -12.91 12.26
N TRP A 67 -14.25 -13.38 11.38
CA TRP A 67 -14.73 -14.76 11.37
C TRP A 67 -13.59 -15.78 11.18
N GLU A 68 -12.68 -15.54 10.22
CA GLU A 68 -11.51 -16.39 10.01
C GLU A 68 -10.61 -16.47 11.26
N ARG A 69 -10.42 -15.34 11.95
CA ARG A 69 -9.65 -15.29 13.21
C ARG A 69 -10.31 -16.11 14.32
N GLU A 70 -11.63 -16.02 14.44
CA GLU A 70 -12.40 -16.73 15.46
C GLU A 70 -12.45 -18.24 15.18
N ARG A 71 -12.69 -18.63 13.92
CA ARG A 71 -12.60 -20.01 13.46
C ARG A 71 -11.24 -20.62 13.78
N GLY A 72 -10.15 -19.89 13.53
CA GLY A 72 -8.80 -20.32 13.85
C GLY A 72 -8.49 -20.40 15.35
N ARG A 73 -9.25 -19.72 16.23
CA ARG A 73 -9.18 -19.88 17.69
C ARG A 73 -9.96 -21.12 18.15
N LEU A 74 -11.18 -21.32 17.64
CA LEU A 74 -12.00 -22.49 17.96
C LEU A 74 -11.32 -23.81 17.57
N LEU A 75 -10.67 -23.85 16.41
CA LEU A 75 -9.88 -25.01 15.96
C LEU A 75 -8.68 -25.30 16.87
N ARG A 76 -8.07 -24.26 17.48
CA ARG A 76 -6.93 -24.41 18.40
C ARG A 76 -7.32 -24.72 19.85
N ALA A 77 -8.54 -24.39 20.26
CA ALA A 77 -9.04 -24.67 21.62
C ALA A 77 -9.65 -26.08 21.75
N ARG A 78 -9.91 -26.75 20.62
CA ARG A 78 -10.58 -28.05 20.57
C ARG A 78 -9.63 -29.22 20.27
N GLY A 79 -8.32 -28.95 20.18
CA GLY A 79 -7.23 -29.93 20.14
C GLY A 79 -6.23 -29.60 21.22
#